data_AF-A0A7R9WCZ0-F1
#
_entry.id   AF-A0A7R9WCZ0-F1
#
_cell.length_a   1.000
_cell.length_b   1.000
_cell.length_c   1.000
_cell.angle_alpha   90.00
_cell.angle_beta   90.00
_cell.angle_gamma   90.00
#
_symmetry.space_group_name_H-M   'P 1'
#
loop_
_entity.id
_entity.type
_entity.pdbx_description
1 polymer ?
#
loop_
_entity_poly.entity_id
_entity_poly.type
_entity_poly.pdbx_seq_one_letter_code
_entity_poly.pdbx_strand_id
1 'polypeptide(L)'
;SIVSAMNDYCSLLSESRSRIHEVREAVETALGNEGRAVLSSLIPNLEKIISSADAKLEVPCANGREALQRLIFMIRMLFRATCSFSYPVVLFLDDLQWADSVSLTLMQGLVSDPAIKGLLVIGCYRDNEVTSDHPLMSTLADIKRSGDTSITSICIGNLDVKNISSLLSDALLLTPNMVRSLAEAVLQKTGGNALFLVQFLSSLHNEGLIRYSLSSRQWDWDTQKICRKDIADGVAELLAAKLQSMAPEVLV
;
A
#
# COMPACT_ATOMS: atom_id res chain seq x y z
N SER A 1 -6.85 -5.96 -2.28
CA SER A 1 -7.62 -6.04 -3.54
C SER A 1 -8.01 -4.65 -4.01
N ILE A 2 -8.04 -4.40 -5.32
CA ILE A 2 -8.40 -3.10 -5.90
C ILE A 2 -9.83 -2.66 -5.50
N VAL A 3 -10.75 -3.61 -5.33
CA VAL A 3 -12.13 -3.34 -4.90
C VAL A 3 -12.17 -2.81 -3.45
N SER A 4 -11.34 -3.35 -2.57
CA SER A 4 -11.20 -2.85 -1.19
C SER A 4 -10.74 -1.40 -1.19
N ALA A 5 -9.72 -1.07 -1.99
CA ALA A 5 -9.22 0.30 -2.09
C ALA A 5 -10.28 1.27 -2.64
N MET A 6 -11.15 0.82 -3.56
CA MET A 6 -12.30 1.60 -4.00
C MET A 6 -13.38 1.76 -2.92
N ASN A 7 -13.61 0.73 -2.12
CA ASN A 7 -14.54 0.79 -0.99
C ASN A 7 -14.06 1.78 0.08
N ASP A 8 -12.77 1.81 0.37
CA ASP A 8 -12.16 2.78 1.29
C ASP A 8 -12.24 4.20 0.70
N TYR A 9 -11.97 4.34 -0.61
CA TYR A 9 -12.15 5.60 -1.31
C TYR A 9 -13.58 6.15 -1.21
N CYS A 10 -14.60 5.30 -1.39
CA CYS A 10 -15.99 5.72 -1.20
C CYS A 10 -16.29 6.13 0.25
N SER A 11 -15.68 5.48 1.25
CA SER A 11 -15.80 5.91 2.65
C SER A 11 -15.25 7.32 2.84
N LEU A 12 -14.05 7.60 2.31
CA LEU A 12 -13.40 8.90 2.41
C LEU A 12 -14.23 10.01 1.73
N LEU A 13 -14.80 9.73 0.56
CA LEU A 13 -15.70 10.67 -0.12
C LEU A 13 -16.93 10.99 0.74
N SER A 14 -17.48 10.01 1.44
CA SER A 14 -18.66 10.20 2.29
C SER A 14 -18.41 11.05 3.54
N GLU A 15 -17.16 11.12 4.01
CA GLU A 15 -16.78 11.93 5.18
C GLU A 15 -16.69 13.43 4.86
N SER A 16 -16.54 13.79 3.58
CA SER A 16 -16.44 15.19 3.15
C SER A 16 -17.81 15.89 3.10
N ARG A 17 -18.28 16.37 4.26
CA ARG A 17 -19.59 17.04 4.40
C ARG A 17 -19.80 18.24 3.46
N SER A 18 -18.74 18.97 3.12
CA SER A 18 -18.83 20.15 2.26
C SER A 18 -19.06 19.82 0.79
N ARG A 19 -18.69 18.61 0.33
CA ARG A 19 -18.74 18.21 -1.08
C ARG A 19 -19.67 17.04 -1.36
N ILE A 20 -20.20 16.39 -0.33
CA ILE A 20 -20.99 15.17 -0.49
C ILE A 20 -22.19 15.35 -1.42
N HIS A 21 -22.80 16.54 -1.45
CA HIS A 21 -23.89 16.85 -2.39
C HIS A 21 -23.42 16.92 -3.84
N GLU A 22 -22.34 17.65 -4.12
CA GLU A 22 -21.77 17.76 -5.48
C GLU A 22 -21.26 16.40 -5.97
N VAL A 23 -20.56 15.66 -5.11
CA VAL A 23 -20.05 14.31 -5.40
C VAL A 23 -21.20 13.36 -5.66
N ARG A 24 -22.26 13.39 -4.86
CA ARG A 24 -23.46 12.57 -5.08
C ARG A 24 -24.06 12.83 -6.46
N GLU A 25 -24.33 14.09 -6.79
CA GLU A 25 -24.94 14.45 -8.07
C GLU A 25 -24.07 14.02 -9.26
N ALA A 26 -22.76 14.25 -9.17
CA ALA A 26 -21.81 13.85 -10.20
C ALA A 26 -21.76 12.33 -10.38
N VAL A 27 -21.73 11.56 -9.28
CA VAL A 27 -21.67 10.09 -9.29
C VAL A 27 -22.99 9.50 -9.79
N GLU A 28 -24.13 10.00 -9.34
CA GLU A 28 -25.45 9.54 -9.79
C GLU A 28 -25.64 9.80 -11.29
N THR A 29 -25.21 10.97 -11.77
CA THR A 29 -25.25 11.33 -13.20
C THR A 29 -24.31 10.46 -14.04
N ALA A 30 -23.10 10.20 -13.54
CA ALA A 30 -22.07 9.45 -14.27
C ALA A 30 -22.37 7.94 -14.36
N LEU A 31 -22.92 7.35 -13.30
CA LEU A 31 -23.18 5.90 -13.22
C LEU A 31 -24.58 5.51 -13.71
N GLY A 32 -25.56 6.41 -13.64
CA GLY A 32 -26.96 6.09 -13.88
C GLY A 32 -27.50 5.04 -12.90
N ASN A 33 -28.70 4.51 -13.16
CA ASN A 33 -29.32 3.53 -12.24
C ASN A 33 -28.63 2.17 -12.27
N GLU A 34 -28.25 1.70 -13.47
CA GLU A 34 -27.60 0.40 -13.65
C GLU A 34 -26.20 0.36 -13.01
N GLY A 35 -25.39 1.41 -13.22
CA GLY A 35 -24.04 1.47 -12.65
C GLY A 35 -24.06 1.54 -11.13
N ARG A 36 -25.03 2.24 -10.55
CA ARG A 36 -25.25 2.26 -9.09
C ARG A 36 -25.60 0.88 -8.56
N ALA A 37 -26.53 0.16 -9.19
CA ALA A 37 -26.91 -1.19 -8.75
C ALA A 37 -25.72 -2.17 -8.79
N VAL A 38 -24.95 -2.16 -9.89
CA VAL A 38 -23.79 -3.06 -10.04
C VAL A 38 -22.69 -2.70 -9.05
N LEU A 39 -22.29 -1.42 -8.97
CA LEU A 39 -21.19 -1.02 -8.11
C LEU A 39 -21.53 -1.13 -6.62
N SER A 40 -22.76 -0.86 -6.18
CA SER A 40 -23.14 -1.03 -4.77
C SER A 40 -22.99 -2.47 -4.28
N SER A 41 -23.19 -3.47 -5.16
CA SER A 41 -22.98 -4.88 -4.81
C SER A 41 -21.51 -5.25 -4.55
N LEU A 42 -20.57 -4.52 -5.13
CA LEU A 42 -19.12 -4.75 -5.03
C LEU A 42 -18.43 -3.78 -4.08
N ILE A 43 -18.99 -2.57 -3.92
CA ILE A 43 -18.43 -1.45 -3.18
C ILE A 43 -19.52 -0.94 -2.22
N PRO A 44 -19.74 -1.61 -1.07
CA PRO A 44 -20.84 -1.27 -0.16
C PRO A 44 -20.82 0.18 0.33
N ASN A 45 -19.64 0.78 0.53
CA ASN A 45 -19.53 2.18 0.94
C ASN A 45 -20.02 3.18 -0.11
N LEU A 46 -20.27 2.76 -1.36
CA LEU A 46 -20.89 3.62 -2.36
C LEU A 46 -22.27 4.11 -1.91
N GLU A 47 -23.04 3.29 -1.19
CA GLU A 47 -24.38 3.62 -0.67
C GLU A 47 -24.37 4.77 0.35
N LYS A 48 -23.21 5.09 0.93
CA LYS A 48 -23.06 6.27 1.79
C LYS A 48 -23.03 7.58 0.98
N ILE A 49 -22.66 7.50 -0.29
CA ILE A 49 -22.52 8.64 -1.20
C ILE A 49 -23.81 8.85 -1.98
N ILE A 50 -24.29 7.79 -2.64
CA ILE A 50 -25.46 7.84 -3.52
C ILE A 50 -26.74 7.60 -2.74
N SER A 51 -27.85 8.08 -3.27
CA SER A 51 -29.17 7.66 -2.82
C SER A 51 -29.39 6.20 -3.23
N SER A 52 -29.98 5.39 -2.34
CA SER A 52 -30.36 4.00 -2.60
C SER A 52 -30.93 3.87 -4.01
N ALA A 53 -30.24 3.10 -4.87
CA ALA A 53 -30.75 2.81 -6.21
C ALA A 53 -31.99 1.92 -6.06
N ASP A 54 -32.98 2.10 -6.95
CA ASP A 54 -34.13 1.21 -6.98
C ASP A 54 -33.66 -0.24 -7.11
N ALA A 55 -33.80 -1.01 -6.03
CA ALA A 55 -33.27 -2.36 -5.83
C ALA A 55 -33.90 -3.44 -6.76
N LYS A 56 -34.55 -3.02 -7.85
CA LYS A 56 -35.33 -3.86 -8.77
C LYS A 56 -34.77 -3.93 -10.19
N LEU A 57 -33.61 -3.33 -10.46
CA LEU A 57 -32.97 -3.49 -11.76
C LEU A 57 -32.35 -4.90 -11.86
N GLU A 58 -32.98 -5.75 -12.68
CA GLU A 58 -32.35 -6.99 -13.14
C GLU A 58 -31.08 -6.62 -13.92
N VAL A 59 -29.92 -6.83 -13.30
CA VAL A 59 -28.64 -6.67 -14.00
C VAL A 59 -28.59 -7.75 -15.08
N PRO A 60 -28.45 -7.39 -16.38
CA PRO A 60 -28.41 -8.38 -17.43
C PRO A 60 -27.27 -9.37 -17.18
N CYS A 61 -27.57 -10.68 -17.26
CA CYS A 61 -26.58 -11.74 -17.21
C CYS A 61 -25.57 -11.56 -18.35
N ALA A 62 -24.49 -10.83 -18.08
CA ALA A 62 -23.36 -10.70 -18.98
C ALA A 62 -22.43 -11.90 -18.79
N ASN A 63 -21.84 -12.39 -19.88
CA ASN A 63 -20.73 -13.34 -19.78
C ASN A 63 -19.53 -12.65 -19.09
N GLY A 64 -18.59 -13.42 -18.54
CA GLY A 64 -17.52 -12.89 -17.68
C GLY A 64 -16.70 -11.75 -18.29
N ARG A 65 -16.49 -11.73 -19.62
CA ARG A 65 -15.72 -10.68 -20.31
C ARG A 65 -16.51 -9.38 -20.46
N GLU A 66 -17.77 -9.46 -20.88
CA GLU A 66 -18.66 -8.29 -20.97
C GLU A 66 -18.94 -7.68 -19.60
N ALA A 67 -19.13 -8.54 -18.58
CA ALA A 67 -19.29 -8.10 -17.19
C ALA A 67 -18.05 -7.32 -16.72
N LEU A 68 -16.84 -7.83 -17.01
CA LEU A 68 -15.59 -7.16 -16.65
C LEU A 68 -15.42 -5.82 -17.38
N GLN A 69 -15.68 -5.75 -18.69
CA GLN A 69 -15.60 -4.48 -19.43
C GLN A 69 -16.59 -3.44 -18.92
N ARG A 70 -17.81 -3.87 -18.59
CA ARG A 70 -18.83 -3.03 -17.96
C ARG A 70 -18.37 -2.52 -16.60
N LEU A 71 -17.78 -3.38 -15.77
CA LEU A 71 -17.22 -3.01 -14.48
C LEU A 71 -16.09 -1.98 -14.62
N ILE A 72 -15.16 -2.19 -15.55
CA ILE A 72 -14.08 -1.23 -15.86
C ILE A 72 -14.67 0.14 -16.24
N PHE A 73 -15.69 0.15 -17.11
CA PHE A 73 -16.35 1.38 -17.53
C PHE A 73 -17.01 2.11 -16.35
N MET A 74 -17.74 1.40 -15.50
CA MET A 74 -18.41 1.99 -14.33
C MET A 74 -17.41 2.57 -13.33
N ILE A 75 -16.32 1.84 -13.06
CA ILE A 75 -15.22 2.33 -12.22
C ILE A 75 -14.60 3.59 -12.82
N ARG A 76 -14.34 3.61 -14.14
CA ARG A 76 -13.84 4.82 -14.81
C ARG A 76 -14.77 6.00 -14.63
N MET A 77 -16.08 5.80 -14.81
CA MET A 77 -17.08 6.86 -14.65
C MET A 77 -17.12 7.39 -13.21
N LEU A 78 -17.01 6.51 -12.21
CA LEU A 78 -16.88 6.91 -10.80
C LEU A 78 -15.67 7.84 -10.62
N PHE A 79 -14.48 7.41 -11.04
CA PHE A 79 -13.26 8.21 -10.87
C PHE A 79 -13.27 9.50 -11.69
N ARG A 80 -13.85 9.51 -12.90
CA ARG A 80 -14.04 10.74 -13.70
C ARG A 80 -14.93 11.76 -12.97
N ALA A 81 -15.97 11.29 -12.27
CA ALA A 81 -16.91 12.15 -11.56
C ALA A 81 -16.32 12.72 -10.26
N THR A 82 -15.39 12.01 -9.62
CA THR A 82 -14.92 12.34 -8.27
C THR A 82 -13.49 12.85 -8.21
N CYS A 83 -12.65 12.54 -9.21
CA CYS A 83 -11.25 12.95 -9.28
C CYS A 83 -11.07 14.18 -10.17
N SER A 84 -10.26 15.13 -9.71
CA SER A 84 -9.84 16.29 -10.51
C SER A 84 -8.52 16.84 -9.98
N PHE A 85 -7.91 17.81 -10.67
CA PHE A 85 -6.72 18.49 -10.12
C PHE A 85 -6.99 19.29 -8.84
N SER A 86 -8.23 19.75 -8.64
CA SER A 86 -8.65 20.40 -7.39
C SER A 86 -8.84 19.39 -6.26
N TYR A 87 -9.09 18.12 -6.60
CA TYR A 87 -9.36 17.03 -5.67
C TYR A 87 -8.62 15.78 -6.13
N PRO A 88 -7.27 15.80 -6.03
CA PRO A 88 -6.46 14.70 -6.50
C PRO A 88 -6.65 13.48 -5.59
N VAL A 89 -6.55 12.30 -6.19
CA VAL A 89 -6.68 11.01 -5.51
C VAL A 89 -5.39 10.23 -5.71
N VAL A 90 -4.85 9.71 -4.60
CA VAL A 90 -3.75 8.77 -4.62
C VAL A 90 -4.28 7.41 -4.22
N LEU A 91 -4.25 6.46 -5.16
CA LEU A 91 -4.61 5.08 -4.93
C LEU A 91 -3.34 4.27 -4.65
N PHE A 92 -3.17 3.80 -3.41
CA PHE A 92 -2.06 2.93 -3.04
C PHE A 92 -2.50 1.46 -3.10
N LEU A 93 -1.81 0.66 -3.90
CA LEU A 93 -2.07 -0.76 -4.11
C LEU A 93 -0.84 -1.55 -3.67
N ASP A 94 -0.97 -2.29 -2.57
CA ASP A 94 0.09 -3.12 -2.03
C ASP A 94 0.00 -4.58 -2.50
N ASP A 95 1.12 -5.31 -2.36
CA ASP A 95 1.27 -6.73 -2.68
C ASP A 95 0.79 -7.13 -4.09
N LEU A 96 1.12 -6.34 -5.12
CA LEU A 96 0.69 -6.63 -6.50
C LEU A 96 1.24 -7.96 -7.06
N GLN A 97 2.26 -8.55 -6.43
CA GLN A 97 2.72 -9.90 -6.76
C GLN A 97 1.66 -11.00 -6.52
N TRP A 98 0.62 -10.71 -5.74
CA TRP A 98 -0.50 -11.63 -5.47
C TRP A 98 -1.81 -11.18 -6.12
N ALA A 99 -1.77 -10.15 -6.98
CA ALA A 99 -2.95 -9.67 -7.67
C ALA A 99 -3.39 -10.67 -8.76
N ASP A 100 -4.69 -10.99 -8.77
CA ASP A 100 -5.28 -11.79 -9.83
C ASP A 100 -5.38 -11.00 -11.15
N SER A 101 -5.60 -11.73 -12.25
CA SER A 101 -5.69 -11.14 -13.59
C SER A 101 -6.83 -10.14 -13.73
N VAL A 102 -7.94 -10.35 -13.00
CA VAL A 102 -9.09 -9.45 -12.98
C VAL A 102 -8.71 -8.11 -12.34
N SER A 103 -8.07 -8.13 -11.18
CA SER A 103 -7.60 -6.93 -10.48
C SER A 103 -6.59 -6.14 -11.30
N LEU A 104 -5.65 -6.82 -11.96
CA LEU A 104 -4.69 -6.18 -12.86
C LEU A 104 -5.38 -5.55 -14.08
N THR A 105 -6.37 -6.23 -14.66
CA THR A 105 -7.16 -5.68 -15.77
C THR A 105 -7.98 -4.46 -15.35
N LEU A 106 -8.58 -4.47 -14.15
CA LEU A 106 -9.27 -3.32 -13.57
C LEU A 106 -8.30 -2.14 -13.36
N MET A 107 -7.13 -2.40 -12.79
CA MET A 107 -6.08 -1.40 -12.59
C MET A 107 -5.65 -0.79 -13.93
N GLN A 108 -5.34 -1.62 -14.92
CA GLN A 108 -4.98 -1.18 -16.27
C GLN A 108 -6.07 -0.32 -16.90
N GLY A 109 -7.32 -0.77 -16.82
CA GLY A 109 -8.47 -0.02 -17.29
C GLY A 109 -8.54 1.35 -16.64
N LEU A 110 -8.43 1.42 -15.32
CA LEU A 110 -8.47 2.68 -14.58
C LEU A 110 -7.33 3.63 -14.97
N VAL A 111 -6.08 3.17 -14.94
CA VAL A 111 -4.91 4.05 -15.17
C VAL A 111 -4.73 4.46 -16.63
N SER A 112 -5.30 3.70 -17.58
CA SER A 112 -5.21 4.01 -19.01
C SER A 112 -6.36 4.89 -19.50
N ASP A 113 -7.13 5.51 -18.60
CA ASP A 113 -8.20 6.43 -18.97
C ASP A 113 -7.75 7.90 -18.91
N PRO A 114 -7.46 8.54 -20.06
CA PRO A 114 -6.96 9.91 -20.08
C PRO A 114 -8.01 10.94 -19.63
N ALA A 115 -9.29 10.58 -19.54
CA ALA A 115 -10.32 11.49 -19.05
C ALA A 115 -10.35 11.59 -17.52
N ILE A 116 -9.75 10.64 -16.80
CA ILE A 116 -9.58 10.73 -15.35
C ILE A 116 -8.45 11.72 -15.06
N LYS A 117 -8.76 12.82 -14.37
CA LYS A 117 -7.79 13.86 -14.02
C LYS A 117 -7.48 13.81 -12.52
N GLY A 118 -6.23 14.07 -12.17
CA GLY A 118 -5.80 14.10 -10.77
C GLY A 118 -5.74 12.73 -10.09
N LEU A 119 -5.62 11.63 -10.83
CA LEU A 119 -5.40 10.29 -10.26
C LEU A 119 -3.91 9.93 -10.32
N LEU A 120 -3.34 9.55 -9.18
CA LEU A 120 -2.04 8.90 -9.06
C LEU A 120 -2.25 7.49 -8.52
N VAL A 121 -1.69 6.48 -9.18
CA VAL A 121 -1.69 5.11 -8.66
C VAL A 121 -0.27 4.73 -8.28
N ILE A 122 -0.09 4.31 -7.03
CA ILE A 122 1.18 3.80 -6.51
C ILE A 122 0.99 2.30 -6.30
N GLY A 123 1.78 1.50 -7.00
CA GLY A 123 1.78 0.06 -6.87
C GLY A 123 3.08 -0.44 -6.23
N CYS A 124 2.96 -1.30 -5.22
CA CYS A 124 4.09 -1.96 -4.58
C CYS A 124 4.08 -3.45 -4.92
N TYR A 125 5.25 -4.01 -5.21
CA TYR A 125 5.43 -5.45 -5.37
C TYR A 125 6.86 -5.86 -5.05
N ARG A 126 7.05 -7.16 -4.83
CA ARG A 126 8.36 -7.77 -4.59
C ARG A 126 9.00 -8.19 -5.92
N ASP A 127 10.16 -7.63 -6.22
CA ASP A 127 10.89 -7.86 -7.46
C ASP A 127 11.41 -9.32 -7.61
N ASN A 128 11.59 -10.02 -6.50
CA ASN A 128 11.96 -11.43 -6.47
C ASN A 128 10.78 -12.40 -6.69
N GLU A 129 9.53 -11.96 -6.53
CA GLU A 129 8.32 -12.76 -6.78
C GLU A 129 7.69 -12.46 -8.16
N VAL A 130 8.01 -11.30 -8.75
CA VAL A 130 7.49 -10.86 -10.06
C VAL A 130 8.57 -11.07 -11.12
N THR A 131 8.58 -12.26 -11.72
CA THR A 131 9.47 -12.58 -12.85
C THR A 131 8.97 -11.95 -14.16
N SER A 132 9.75 -12.08 -15.24
CA SER A 132 9.39 -11.56 -16.58
C SER A 132 8.03 -12.06 -17.09
N ASP A 133 7.62 -13.25 -16.68
CA ASP A 133 6.40 -13.91 -17.15
C ASP A 133 5.17 -13.61 -16.26
N HIS A 134 5.37 -12.85 -15.18
CA HIS A 134 4.30 -12.51 -14.26
C HIS A 134 3.26 -11.58 -14.94
N PRO A 135 1.94 -11.78 -14.76
CA PRO A 135 0.89 -10.97 -15.40
C PRO A 135 1.00 -9.45 -15.14
N LEU A 136 1.58 -9.06 -14.00
CA LEU A 136 1.87 -7.65 -13.71
C LEU A 136 2.81 -7.03 -14.75
N MET A 137 3.84 -7.75 -15.22
CA MET A 137 4.81 -7.23 -16.17
C MET A 137 4.18 -6.96 -17.54
N SER A 138 3.32 -7.87 -18.02
CA SER A 138 2.56 -7.63 -19.26
C SER A 138 1.60 -6.45 -19.10
N THR A 139 0.92 -6.36 -17.95
CA THR A 139 0.00 -5.26 -17.65
C THR A 139 0.71 -3.90 -17.68
N LEU A 140 1.87 -3.79 -17.04
CA LEU A 140 2.69 -2.57 -17.05
C LEU A 140 3.23 -2.23 -18.44
N ALA A 141 3.64 -3.25 -19.21
CA ALA A 141 4.08 -3.06 -20.59
C ALA A 141 2.95 -2.53 -21.49
N ASP A 142 1.73 -3.01 -21.31
CA ASP A 142 0.57 -2.56 -22.08
C ASP A 142 0.16 -1.14 -21.71
N ILE A 143 0.19 -0.77 -20.42
CA ILE A 143 -0.03 0.62 -19.97
C ILE A 143 1.03 1.54 -20.58
N LYS A 144 2.31 1.12 -20.59
CA LYS A 144 3.38 1.90 -21.20
C LYS A 144 3.20 2.06 -22.70
N ARG A 145 2.65 1.05 -23.37
CA ARG A 145 2.43 1.04 -24.83
C ARG A 145 1.27 1.94 -25.26
N SER A 146 0.23 2.13 -24.42
CA SER A 146 -0.86 3.05 -24.75
C SER A 146 -0.39 4.50 -24.84
N GLY A 147 0.67 4.87 -24.09
CA GLY A 147 1.29 6.19 -24.14
C GLY A 147 0.53 7.28 -23.38
N ASP A 148 -0.66 6.98 -22.87
CA ASP A 148 -1.50 7.93 -22.14
C ASP A 148 -1.03 8.18 -20.69
N THR A 149 -0.22 7.26 -20.14
CA THR A 149 0.16 7.25 -18.72
C THR A 149 1.66 7.02 -18.54
N SER A 150 2.31 7.92 -17.80
CA SER A 150 3.72 7.77 -17.42
C SER A 150 3.87 6.81 -16.24
N ILE A 151 4.71 5.79 -16.39
CA ILE A 151 5.09 4.88 -15.30
C ILE A 151 6.49 5.22 -14.81
N THR A 152 6.64 5.40 -13.50
CA THR A 152 7.94 5.55 -12.82
C THR A 152 8.14 4.36 -11.90
N SER A 153 9.24 3.64 -12.07
CA SER A 153 9.62 2.52 -11.19
C SER A 153 10.70 2.98 -10.21
N ILE A 154 10.46 2.76 -8.92
CA ILE A 154 11.42 3.04 -7.86
C ILE A 154 11.81 1.71 -7.23
N CYS A 155 13.07 1.32 -7.41
CA CYS A 155 13.62 0.13 -6.75
C CYS A 155 14.05 0.52 -5.32
N ILE A 156 13.48 -0.16 -4.33
CA ILE A 156 13.79 0.04 -2.91
C ILE A 156 14.71 -1.09 -2.47
N GLY A 157 16.00 -0.79 -2.35
CA GLY A 157 17.00 -1.74 -1.84
C GLY A 157 17.08 -1.77 -0.31
N ASN A 158 17.94 -2.64 0.20
CA ASN A 158 18.30 -2.65 1.63
C ASN A 158 19.02 -1.35 2.02
N LEU A 159 18.88 -0.99 3.31
CA LEU A 159 19.52 0.18 3.90
C LEU A 159 21.04 0.01 3.93
N ASP A 160 21.76 1.01 3.45
CA ASP A 160 23.22 1.05 3.59
C ASP A 160 23.64 1.65 4.94
N VAL A 161 24.95 1.63 5.22
CA VAL A 161 25.49 2.17 6.49
C VAL A 161 25.16 3.65 6.69
N LYS A 162 25.01 4.44 5.61
CA LYS A 162 24.70 5.88 5.70
C LYS A 162 23.25 6.06 6.10
N ASN A 163 22.33 5.29 5.50
CA ASN A 163 20.92 5.29 5.87
C ASN A 163 20.74 4.90 7.34
N ILE A 164 21.43 3.83 7.77
CA ILE A 164 21.37 3.35 9.16
C ILE A 164 21.99 4.37 10.11
N SER A 165 23.11 4.98 9.75
CA SER A 165 23.74 6.02 10.57
C SER A 165 22.82 7.25 10.71
N SER A 166 22.11 7.66 9.66
CA SER A 166 21.14 8.75 9.74
C SER A 166 19.99 8.40 10.70
N LEU A 167 19.42 7.19 10.55
CA LEU A 167 18.35 6.71 11.43
C LEU A 167 18.78 6.71 12.91
N LEU A 168 19.97 6.19 13.21
CA LEU A 168 20.51 6.13 14.56
C LEU A 168 20.89 7.51 15.10
N SER A 169 21.41 8.38 14.23
CA SER A 169 21.75 9.77 14.55
C SER A 169 20.51 10.52 15.03
N ASP A 170 19.40 10.38 14.30
CA ASP A 170 18.12 10.99 14.63
C ASP A 170 17.52 10.39 15.91
N ALA A 171 17.55 9.06 16.06
CA ALA A 171 16.97 8.37 17.21
C ALA A 171 17.73 8.63 18.53
N LEU A 172 19.06 8.72 18.46
CA LEU A 172 19.93 8.87 19.64
C LEU A 172 20.32 10.33 19.90
N LEU A 173 19.93 11.26 19.02
CA LEU A 173 20.35 12.67 19.04
C LEU A 173 21.88 12.84 19.06
N LEU A 174 22.56 12.02 18.27
CA LEU A 174 24.02 12.02 18.11
C LEU A 174 24.38 12.39 16.67
N THR A 175 25.64 12.71 16.38
CA THR A 175 26.07 12.92 14.99
C THR A 175 26.25 11.58 14.25
N PRO A 176 26.10 11.53 12.91
CA PRO A 176 26.27 10.29 12.14
C PRO A 176 27.64 9.62 12.35
N ASN A 177 28.68 10.41 12.60
CA ASN A 177 30.02 9.91 12.87
C ASN A 177 30.12 9.17 14.21
N MET A 178 29.38 9.62 15.24
CA MET A 178 29.40 8.99 16.57
C MET A 178 28.69 7.63 16.57
N VAL A 179 27.64 7.47 15.76
CA VAL A 179 26.86 6.23 15.67
C VAL A 179 27.38 5.26 14.61
N ARG A 180 28.43 5.62 13.86
CA ARG A 180 28.90 4.83 12.72
C ARG A 180 29.28 3.40 13.10
N SER A 181 29.99 3.21 14.21
CA SER A 181 30.38 1.86 14.66
C SER A 181 29.18 1.00 15.03
N LEU A 182 28.13 1.61 15.59
CA LEU A 182 26.85 0.95 15.86
C LEU A 182 26.12 0.63 14.55
N ALA A 183 26.09 1.56 13.60
CA ALA A 183 25.47 1.37 12.29
C ALA A 183 26.11 0.21 11.51
N GLU A 184 27.43 0.09 11.54
CA GLU A 184 28.17 -1.01 10.90
C GLU A 184 27.84 -2.36 11.54
N ALA A 185 27.78 -2.43 12.89
CA ALA A 185 27.39 -3.65 13.60
C ALA A 185 25.93 -4.06 13.31
N VAL A 186 25.02 -3.08 13.28
CA VAL A 186 23.60 -3.30 12.93
C VAL A 186 23.44 -3.71 11.48
N LEU A 187 24.20 -3.13 10.56
CA LEU A 187 24.21 -3.52 9.14
C LEU A 187 24.69 -4.96 8.96
N GLN A 188 25.80 -5.32 9.61
CA GLN A 188 26.37 -6.67 9.54
C GLN A 188 25.38 -7.73 10.00
N LYS A 189 24.57 -7.41 11.02
CA LYS A 189 23.52 -8.28 11.50
C LYS A 189 22.35 -8.29 10.53
N THR A 190 21.75 -7.14 10.27
CA THR A 190 20.44 -7.08 9.63
C THR A 190 20.49 -7.23 8.11
N GLY A 191 21.69 -7.18 7.51
CA GLY A 191 21.87 -7.11 6.06
C GLY A 191 21.26 -5.85 5.43
N GLY A 192 20.95 -4.84 6.26
CA GLY A 192 20.26 -3.62 5.84
C GLY A 192 18.75 -3.81 5.65
N ASN A 193 18.19 -4.97 5.96
CA ASN A 193 16.75 -5.19 5.89
C ASN A 193 16.06 -4.34 6.98
N ALA A 194 15.20 -3.41 6.56
CA ALA A 194 14.57 -2.44 7.48
C ALA A 194 13.74 -3.11 8.58
N LEU A 195 13.04 -4.21 8.28
CA LEU A 195 12.26 -4.95 9.27
C LEU A 195 13.18 -5.56 10.33
N PHE A 196 14.22 -6.29 9.91
CA PHE A 196 15.19 -6.89 10.84
C PHE A 196 15.95 -5.84 11.62
N LEU A 197 16.21 -4.68 11.02
CA LEU A 197 16.85 -3.56 11.67
C LEU A 197 16.03 -3.01 12.84
N VAL A 198 14.75 -2.72 12.62
CA VAL A 198 13.88 -2.20 13.69
C VAL A 198 13.76 -3.20 14.84
N GLN A 199 13.62 -4.49 14.51
CA GLN A 199 13.53 -5.55 15.53
C GLN A 199 14.83 -5.70 16.31
N PHE A 200 15.97 -5.72 15.61
CA PHE A 200 17.26 -5.87 16.24
C PHE A 200 17.56 -4.70 17.17
N LEU A 201 17.33 -3.45 16.73
CA LEU A 201 17.49 -2.26 17.57
C LEU A 201 16.58 -2.29 18.80
N SER A 202 15.33 -2.74 18.65
CA SER A 202 14.39 -2.85 19.77
C SER A 202 14.88 -3.88 20.80
N SER A 203 15.36 -5.05 20.34
CA SER A 203 15.95 -6.07 21.21
C SER A 203 17.22 -5.56 21.92
N LEU A 204 18.10 -4.85 21.22
CA LEU A 204 19.29 -4.24 21.82
C LEU A 204 18.93 -3.22 22.93
N HIS A 205 17.87 -2.44 22.73
CA HIS A 205 17.42 -1.51 23.75
C HIS A 205 16.80 -2.22 24.96
N ASN A 206 15.91 -3.19 24.72
CA ASN A 206 15.22 -3.95 25.77
C ASN A 206 16.20 -4.74 26.66
N GLU A 207 17.28 -5.26 26.08
CA GLU A 207 18.33 -5.97 26.81
C GLU A 207 19.38 -5.04 27.41
N GLY A 208 19.23 -3.73 27.25
CA GLY A 208 20.15 -2.72 27.77
C GLY A 208 21.53 -2.71 27.10
N LEU A 209 21.66 -3.30 25.91
CA LEU A 209 22.86 -3.26 25.08
C LEU A 209 23.04 -1.91 24.38
N ILE A 210 21.95 -1.18 24.17
CA ILE A 210 21.94 0.25 23.85
C ILE A 210 21.14 0.95 24.95
N ARG A 211 21.82 1.77 25.76
CA ARG A 211 21.19 2.42 26.90
C ARG A 211 21.68 3.84 27.08
N TYR A 212 20.82 4.69 27.60
CA TYR A 212 21.23 6.02 28.02
C TYR A 212 21.77 5.96 29.44
N SER A 213 23.05 6.28 29.61
CA SER A 213 23.72 6.33 30.90
C SER A 213 23.45 7.68 31.56
N LEU A 214 22.73 7.67 32.70
CA LEU A 214 22.42 8.89 33.45
C LEU A 214 23.66 9.52 34.11
N SER A 215 24.66 8.71 34.47
CA SER A 215 25.88 9.19 35.12
C SER A 215 26.80 9.95 34.15
N SER A 216 26.94 9.45 32.92
CA SER A 216 27.73 10.11 31.86
C SER A 216 26.89 11.04 30.98
N ARG A 217 25.55 11.02 31.11
CA ARG A 217 24.59 11.76 30.26
C ARG A 217 24.81 11.51 28.77
N GLN A 218 25.09 10.26 28.42
CA GLN A 218 25.41 9.84 27.07
C GLN A 218 24.82 8.46 26.79
N TRP A 219 24.54 8.20 25.51
CA TRP A 219 24.27 6.85 25.05
C TRP A 219 25.53 6.01 25.13
N ASP A 220 25.35 4.78 25.62
CA ASP A 220 26.40 3.78 25.77
C ASP A 220 25.94 2.47 25.10
N TRP A 221 26.86 1.83 24.39
CA TRP A 221 26.63 0.55 23.74
C TRP A 221 27.91 -0.27 23.64
N ASP A 222 27.76 -1.58 23.72
CA ASP A 222 28.88 -2.53 23.60
C ASP A 222 28.85 -3.19 22.21
N THR A 223 29.64 -2.65 21.28
CA THR A 223 29.70 -3.15 19.90
C THR A 223 30.12 -4.63 19.85
N GLN A 224 30.97 -5.10 20.77
CA GLN A 224 31.40 -6.51 20.77
C GLN A 224 30.24 -7.44 21.15
N LYS A 225 29.44 -7.06 22.15
CA LYS A 225 28.23 -7.82 22.52
C LYS A 225 27.20 -7.79 21.40
N ILE A 226 26.99 -6.64 20.78
CA ILE A 226 26.06 -6.48 19.64
C ILE A 226 26.49 -7.37 18.47
N CYS A 227 27.78 -7.40 18.11
CA CYS A 227 28.28 -8.26 17.03
C CYS A 227 28.19 -9.76 17.35
N ARG A 228 28.12 -10.16 18.62
CA ARG A 228 27.96 -11.57 19.03
C ARG A 228 26.51 -12.02 19.13
N LYS A 229 25.56 -11.09 19.22
CA LYS A 229 24.14 -11.40 19.33
C LYS A 229 23.59 -11.98 18.03
N ASP A 230 22.85 -13.07 18.12
CA ASP A 230 22.16 -13.63 16.94
C ASP A 230 20.86 -12.88 16.66
N ILE A 231 20.53 -12.79 15.37
CA ILE A 231 19.28 -12.15 14.91
C ILE A 231 18.09 -13.11 15.09
N ALA A 232 18.37 -14.41 15.13
CA ALA A 232 17.38 -15.48 15.20
C ALA A 232 16.44 -15.35 16.42
N ASP A 233 16.93 -14.78 17.52
CA ASP A 233 16.10 -14.50 18.70
C ASP A 233 14.90 -13.59 18.36
N GLY A 234 15.09 -12.61 17.46
CA GLY A 234 14.02 -11.69 17.04
C GLY A 234 13.18 -12.18 15.85
N VAL A 235 13.71 -13.07 15.00
CA VAL A 235 12.97 -13.60 13.82
C VAL A 235 11.97 -14.68 14.26
N ALA A 236 12.35 -15.53 15.21
CA ALA A 236 11.42 -16.50 15.80
C ALA A 236 10.28 -15.79 16.56
N GLU A 237 10.60 -14.73 17.31
CA GLU A 237 9.60 -13.87 17.96
C GLU A 237 8.72 -13.14 16.95
N LEU A 238 9.25 -12.69 15.80
CA LEU A 238 8.46 -12.04 14.76
C LEU A 238 7.55 -13.02 14.01
N LEU A 239 8.01 -14.23 13.70
CA LEU A 239 7.16 -15.28 13.14
C LEU A 239 6.09 -15.73 14.15
N ALA A 240 6.45 -15.84 15.44
CA ALA A 240 5.51 -16.17 16.51
C ALA A 240 4.49 -15.04 16.76
N ALA A 241 4.91 -13.78 16.80
CA ALA A 241 4.05 -12.62 16.95
C ALA A 241 3.14 -12.43 15.73
N LYS A 242 3.63 -12.71 14.52
CA LYS A 242 2.81 -12.69 13.30
C LYS A 242 1.77 -13.82 13.32
N LEU A 243 2.16 -15.04 13.71
CA LEU A 243 1.23 -16.17 13.91
C LEU A 243 0.18 -15.89 15.01
N GLN A 244 0.57 -15.26 16.12
CA GLN A 244 -0.35 -14.88 17.20
C GLN A 244 -1.26 -13.71 16.81
N SER A 245 -0.78 -12.74 16.02
CA SER A 245 -1.62 -11.65 15.49
C SER A 245 -2.59 -12.10 14.39
N MET A 246 -2.35 -13.27 13.79
CA MET A 246 -3.21 -13.88 12.76
C MET A 246 -4.25 -14.86 13.34
N ALA A 247 -4.21 -15.17 14.63
CA ALA A 247 -5.25 -15.94 15.31
C ALA A 247 -6.00 -15.03 16.28
N PRO A 248 -7.14 -14.47 15.86
CA PRO A 248 -8.39 -15.22 15.99
C PRO A 248 -9.43 -14.89 14.90
N GLU A 249 -9.36 -15.48 13.70
CA GLU A 249 -10.53 -15.50 12.79
C GLU A 249 -10.42 -16.55 11.67
N VAL A 250 -9.90 -17.74 11.97
CA VAL A 250 -10.14 -18.93 11.13
C VAL A 250 -10.43 -20.10 12.06
N LEU A 251 -11.63 -20.10 12.66
CA LEU A 251 -12.29 -21.25 13.26
C LEU A 251 -13.73 -20.85 13.61
N VAL A 252 -14.58 -20.67 12.59
CA VAL A 252 -15.96 -21.19 12.47
C VAL A 252 -16.31 -21.22 10.99
#